data_AF-A0A3N5GRD1-F1
#
_entry.id   AF-A0A3N5GRD1-F1
#
_cell.length_a   1.000
_cell.length_b   1.000
_cell.length_c   1.000
_cell.angle_alpha   90.00
_cell.angle_beta   90.00
_cell.angle_gamma   90.00
#
_symmetry.space_group_name_H-M   'P 1'
#
loop_
_entity.id
_entity.type
_entity.pdbx_description
1 polymer ?
#
loop_
_entity_poly.entity_id
_entity_poly.type
_entity_poly.pdbx_seq_one_letter_code
_entity_poly.pdbx_strand_id
1 'polypeptide(L)'
;MAKAIDQTKDGLTIGHGGFGEHGQGVGSAAQMSHDEDPINTRAIGNIAVRFLGVDTPEVSFTLPGSKAFTGIGSSEWADFLKDPFAAQYGPLSLDAALVADLKSRLGPEAGAAHAAAARKAREALLALVQADQGATSNADFRFFLAFASEVTDRYGRLLAYINLDQPGVPKAQRLETYNERQLKAGMAFPYFIWPNVNPFRKQASLVASVPASADAPAVQHEAALKSARDAVRAARTGHRGIFSGPALVEPFELRYLAGRRAPDRWVIDLGSTGAKAKTLFPPQTYFRIPTEDRLWVPEEYVPLFVEKGWKRE
;
A
#
# COMPACT_ATOMS: atom_id res chain seq x y z
N MET A 1 0.06 -17.04 16.48
CA MET A 1 -0.68 -16.06 17.32
C MET A 1 -1.99 -15.74 16.63
N ALA A 2 -3.10 -15.70 17.35
CA ALA A 2 -4.38 -15.30 16.80
C ALA A 2 -4.34 -13.81 16.41
N LYS A 3 -4.94 -13.46 15.26
CA LYS A 3 -5.16 -12.07 14.87
C LYS A 3 -6.32 -11.51 15.68
N ALA A 4 -6.22 -10.25 16.11
CA ALA A 4 -7.33 -9.59 16.79
C ALA A 4 -8.45 -9.17 15.83
N ILE A 5 -8.14 -9.00 14.55
CA ILE A 5 -9.10 -8.75 13.47
C ILE A 5 -8.79 -9.75 12.34
N ASP A 6 -9.82 -10.39 11.81
CA ASP A 6 -9.71 -11.29 10.66
C ASP A 6 -10.92 -11.10 9.72
N GLN A 7 -10.83 -11.68 8.52
CA GLN A 7 -11.97 -11.74 7.60
C GLN A 7 -12.33 -13.19 7.31
N THR A 8 -13.61 -13.52 7.42
CA THR A 8 -14.12 -14.84 7.05
C THR A 8 -14.08 -15.04 5.54
N LYS A 9 -14.26 -16.29 5.07
CA LYS A 9 -14.20 -16.61 3.63
C LYS A 9 -15.30 -15.91 2.80
N ASP A 10 -16.41 -15.60 3.44
CA ASP A 10 -17.59 -14.88 2.92
C ASP A 10 -17.48 -13.36 3.04
N GLY A 11 -16.37 -12.83 3.56
CA GLY A 11 -16.08 -11.40 3.58
C GLY A 11 -16.52 -10.66 4.85
N LEU A 12 -17.03 -11.35 5.87
CA LEU A 12 -17.34 -10.74 7.15
C LEU A 12 -16.05 -10.42 7.91
N THR A 13 -15.84 -9.15 8.25
CA THR A 13 -14.76 -8.73 9.14
C THR A 13 -15.18 -8.97 10.59
N ILE A 14 -14.37 -9.73 11.33
CA ILE A 14 -14.60 -10.08 12.73
C ILE A 14 -13.47 -9.53 13.61
N GLY A 15 -13.80 -9.14 14.83
CA GLY A 15 -12.87 -8.66 15.83
C GLY A 15 -12.97 -9.46 17.13
N HIS A 16 -11.87 -9.59 17.84
CA HIS A 16 -11.78 -10.25 19.14
C HIS A 16 -11.33 -9.22 20.19
N GLY A 17 -12.24 -8.87 21.10
CA GLY A 17 -12.00 -7.89 22.16
C GLY A 17 -12.20 -8.47 23.55
N GLY A 18 -11.41 -7.99 24.50
CA GLY A 18 -11.68 -8.14 25.94
C GLY A 18 -11.91 -6.76 26.57
N PHE A 19 -12.25 -6.69 27.85
CA PHE A 19 -12.36 -5.40 28.53
C PHE A 19 -11.08 -4.58 28.39
N GLY A 20 -11.25 -3.28 28.12
CA GLY A 20 -10.17 -2.31 28.00
C GLY A 20 -9.43 -2.07 29.32
N GLU A 21 -8.46 -1.16 29.27
CA GLU A 21 -7.68 -0.76 30.44
C GLU A 21 -8.41 0.32 31.24
N HIS A 22 -8.33 0.24 32.57
CA HIS A 22 -8.79 1.26 33.51
C HIS A 22 -7.76 1.42 34.62
N GLY A 23 -7.06 2.56 34.63
CA GLY A 23 -5.92 2.78 35.52
C GLY A 23 -4.75 1.89 35.15
N GLN A 24 -4.32 1.02 36.06
CA GLN A 24 -3.16 0.11 35.89
C GLN A 24 -3.57 -1.33 35.56
N GLY A 25 -4.84 -1.60 35.24
CA GLY A 25 -5.35 -2.95 35.01
C GLY A 25 -6.51 -3.02 34.02
N VAL A 26 -7.04 -4.22 33.83
CA VAL A 26 -8.23 -4.46 33.01
C VAL A 26 -9.47 -3.96 33.75
N GLY A 27 -10.34 -3.22 33.06
CA GLY A 27 -11.57 -2.69 33.63
C GLY A 27 -12.68 -3.73 33.79
N SER A 28 -13.67 -3.41 34.63
CA SER A 28 -14.92 -4.17 34.77
C SER A 28 -15.96 -3.75 33.71
N ALA A 29 -17.04 -4.53 33.57
CA ALA A 29 -18.15 -4.20 32.67
C ALA A 29 -18.72 -2.78 32.92
N ALA A 30 -18.88 -2.39 34.19
CA ALA A 30 -19.37 -1.07 34.58
C ALA A 30 -18.38 0.06 34.28
N GLN A 31 -17.08 -0.23 34.23
CA GLN A 31 -16.05 0.78 33.88
C GLN A 31 -15.89 0.93 32.37
N MET A 32 -16.15 -0.12 31.61
CA MET A 32 -15.99 -0.14 30.15
C MET A 32 -17.23 0.33 29.40
N SER A 33 -18.40 0.30 30.04
CA SER A 33 -19.67 0.72 29.45
C SER A 33 -20.05 2.06 30.09
N HIS A 34 -19.88 3.15 29.33
CA HIS A 34 -20.29 4.48 29.80
C HIS A 34 -21.80 4.69 29.58
N ASP A 35 -22.27 4.32 28.39
CA ASP A 35 -23.68 4.38 27.98
C ASP A 35 -24.16 2.96 27.58
N GLU A 36 -25.37 2.85 27.04
CA GLU A 36 -25.98 1.56 26.67
C GLU A 36 -25.45 0.96 25.35
N ASP A 37 -24.77 1.76 24.50
CA ASP A 37 -24.32 1.37 23.16
C ASP A 37 -22.80 1.45 22.86
N PRO A 38 -21.90 1.96 23.74
CA PRO A 38 -20.46 1.78 23.60
C PRO A 38 -19.86 0.92 24.72
N ILE A 39 -18.95 0.01 24.34
CA ILE A 39 -18.07 -0.70 25.28
C ILE A 39 -16.61 -0.53 24.89
N ASN A 40 -15.78 -0.08 25.83
CA ASN A 40 -14.35 0.05 25.64
C ASN A 40 -13.67 -1.33 25.69
N THR A 41 -13.03 -1.73 24.59
CA THR A 41 -12.35 -3.03 24.49
C THR A 41 -10.87 -2.88 24.16
N ARG A 42 -10.04 -3.77 24.70
CA ARG A 42 -8.69 -4.03 24.19
C ARG A 42 -8.71 -5.16 23.18
N ALA A 43 -7.82 -5.12 22.21
CA ALA A 43 -7.64 -6.20 21.25
C ALA A 43 -7.10 -7.48 21.92
N ILE A 44 -7.66 -8.64 21.57
CA ILE A 44 -7.12 -9.96 21.95
C ILE A 44 -6.33 -10.50 20.76
N GLY A 45 -5.00 -10.55 20.89
CA GLY A 45 -4.08 -10.95 19.84
C GLY A 45 -3.43 -9.77 19.13
N ASN A 46 -2.85 -10.02 17.96
CA ASN A 46 -2.11 -8.99 17.22
C ASN A 46 -3.01 -8.30 16.19
N ILE A 47 -2.88 -6.98 16.09
CA ILE A 47 -3.41 -6.22 14.96
C ILE A 47 -2.27 -5.98 13.98
N ALA A 48 -2.46 -6.41 12.74
CA ALA A 48 -1.52 -6.11 11.67
C ALA A 48 -1.86 -4.75 11.04
N VAL A 49 -0.84 -3.97 10.70
CA VAL A 49 -1.00 -2.68 10.01
C VAL A 49 -0.26 -2.73 8.68
N ARG A 50 -0.95 -2.31 7.61
CA ARG A 50 -0.38 -2.12 6.28
C ARG A 50 -0.18 -0.63 6.02
N PHE A 51 1.00 -0.29 5.52
CA PHE A 51 1.40 1.07 5.22
C PHE A 51 0.65 1.54 3.98
N LEU A 52 -0.05 2.67 4.07
CA LEU A 52 -0.69 3.33 2.94
C LEU A 52 0.33 4.00 2.01
N GLY A 53 -0.03 4.10 0.72
CA GLY A 53 0.75 4.82 -0.28
C GLY A 53 2.07 4.16 -0.72
N VAL A 54 2.39 2.98 -0.19
CA VAL A 54 3.65 2.27 -0.45
C VAL A 54 3.41 0.80 -0.79
N ASP A 55 4.26 0.24 -1.64
CA ASP A 55 4.33 -1.19 -1.95
C ASP A 55 5.80 -1.62 -2.05
N THR A 56 6.27 -2.41 -1.09
CA THR A 56 7.67 -2.85 -1.02
C THR A 56 7.87 -4.19 -1.73
N PRO A 57 9.05 -4.48 -2.28
CA PRO A 57 9.34 -5.80 -2.83
C PRO A 57 9.04 -6.93 -1.83
N GLU A 58 8.43 -8.00 -2.34
CA GLU A 58 7.99 -9.16 -1.58
C GLU A 58 9.18 -10.06 -1.18
N VAL A 59 9.21 -10.52 0.08
CA VAL A 59 10.17 -11.54 0.54
C VAL A 59 9.76 -12.96 0.14
N SER A 60 8.45 -13.21 0.12
CA SER A 60 7.84 -14.48 -0.27
C SER A 60 6.42 -14.24 -0.76
N PHE A 61 5.94 -15.11 -1.64
CA PHE A 61 4.55 -15.13 -2.09
C PHE A 61 4.17 -16.53 -2.57
N THR A 62 2.88 -16.76 -2.82
CA THR A 62 2.40 -18.05 -3.36
C THR A 62 2.64 -18.12 -4.87
N LEU A 63 3.11 -19.26 -5.37
CA LEU A 63 3.15 -19.56 -6.80
C LEU A 63 1.78 -20.02 -7.33
N PRO A 64 1.53 -19.94 -8.66
CA PRO A 64 0.30 -20.46 -9.26
C PRO A 64 -0.02 -21.89 -8.82
N GLY A 65 -1.27 -22.13 -8.39
CA GLY A 65 -1.72 -23.45 -7.94
C GLY A 65 -1.26 -23.86 -6.54
N SER A 66 -0.44 -23.06 -5.85
CA SER A 66 0.03 -23.34 -4.49
C SER A 66 -0.62 -22.40 -3.46
N LYS A 67 -0.80 -22.92 -2.24
CA LYS A 67 -1.17 -22.11 -1.05
C LYS A 67 0.03 -21.83 -0.15
N ALA A 68 1.17 -22.48 -0.40
CA ALA A 68 2.37 -22.28 0.38
C ALA A 68 3.09 -21.01 -0.05
N PHE A 69 3.53 -20.21 0.91
CA PHE A 69 4.41 -19.07 0.64
C PHE A 69 5.82 -19.58 0.36
N THR A 70 6.32 -19.28 -0.84
CA THR A 70 7.67 -19.63 -1.30
C THR A 70 8.50 -18.34 -1.38
N GLY A 71 9.74 -18.38 -0.91
CA GLY A 71 10.64 -17.22 -0.96
C GLY A 71 10.91 -16.78 -2.39
N ILE A 72 10.82 -15.48 -2.70
CA ILE A 72 10.92 -14.98 -4.10
C ILE A 72 12.29 -15.28 -4.74
N GLY A 73 13.34 -15.45 -3.93
CA GLY A 73 14.67 -15.81 -4.40
C GLY A 73 14.90 -17.31 -4.62
N SER A 74 13.87 -18.16 -4.56
CA SER A 74 14.00 -19.60 -4.75
C SER A 74 14.10 -19.99 -6.23
N SER A 75 14.54 -21.22 -6.50
CA SER A 75 14.62 -21.75 -7.88
C SER A 75 13.24 -21.85 -8.53
N GLU A 76 12.19 -22.16 -7.78
CA GLU A 76 10.82 -22.24 -8.29
C GLU A 76 10.32 -20.86 -8.80
N TRP A 77 10.71 -19.78 -8.13
CA TRP A 77 10.42 -18.42 -8.59
C TRP A 77 11.28 -18.02 -9.79
N ALA A 78 12.55 -18.45 -9.84
CA ALA A 78 13.40 -18.22 -11.01
C ALA A 78 12.83 -18.91 -12.27
N ASP A 79 12.37 -20.15 -12.13
CA ASP A 79 11.71 -20.90 -13.21
C ASP A 79 10.40 -20.22 -13.66
N PHE A 80 9.57 -19.80 -12.70
CA PHE A 80 8.32 -19.10 -13.01
C PHE A 80 8.54 -17.75 -13.70
N LEU A 81 9.46 -16.93 -13.21
CA LEU A 81 9.71 -15.57 -13.74
C LEU A 81 10.48 -15.57 -15.06
N LYS A 82 11.01 -16.71 -15.51
CA LYS A 82 11.55 -16.87 -16.86
C LYS A 82 10.47 -16.71 -17.94
N ASP A 83 9.30 -17.31 -17.72
CA ASP A 83 8.13 -17.15 -18.59
C ASP A 83 6.81 -17.38 -17.81
N PRO A 84 6.31 -16.35 -17.11
CA PRO A 84 5.06 -16.48 -16.36
C PRO A 84 3.83 -16.60 -17.27
N PHE A 85 3.99 -16.48 -18.59
CA PHE A 85 2.91 -16.61 -19.58
C PHE A 85 2.80 -18.01 -20.15
N ALA A 86 3.71 -18.92 -19.79
CA ALA A 86 3.66 -20.31 -20.22
C ALA A 86 2.34 -20.98 -19.82
N ALA A 87 1.78 -21.77 -20.74
CA ALA A 87 0.47 -22.40 -20.59
C ALA A 87 0.35 -23.28 -19.33
N GLN A 88 1.47 -23.85 -18.87
CA GLN A 88 1.54 -24.69 -17.67
C GLN A 88 1.09 -23.99 -16.37
N TYR A 89 1.15 -22.65 -16.33
CA TYR A 89 0.72 -21.87 -15.16
C TYR A 89 -0.77 -21.46 -15.22
N GLY A 90 -1.51 -21.93 -16.22
CA GLY A 90 -2.92 -21.60 -16.43
C GLY A 90 -3.14 -20.27 -17.14
N PRO A 91 -4.40 -19.93 -17.47
CA PRO A 91 -4.72 -18.75 -18.25
C PRO A 91 -4.37 -17.46 -17.50
N LEU A 92 -3.90 -16.46 -18.25
CA LEU A 92 -3.72 -15.09 -17.80
C LEU A 92 -3.93 -14.19 -19.03
N SER A 93 -5.04 -13.45 -19.04
CA SER A 93 -5.38 -12.55 -20.15
C SER A 93 -4.80 -11.18 -19.87
N LEU A 94 -3.79 -10.78 -20.66
CA LEU A 94 -3.22 -9.44 -20.62
C LEU A 94 -3.08 -8.86 -22.03
N ASP A 95 -3.14 -7.54 -22.12
CA ASP A 95 -2.89 -6.79 -23.34
C ASP A 95 -1.46 -7.01 -23.81
N ALA A 96 -1.26 -7.16 -25.13
CA ALA A 96 0.05 -7.44 -25.71
C ALA A 96 1.12 -6.41 -25.33
N ALA A 97 0.74 -5.13 -25.19
CA ALA A 97 1.65 -4.06 -24.80
C ALA A 97 2.13 -4.20 -23.34
N LEU A 98 1.24 -4.62 -22.43
CA LEU A 98 1.61 -4.89 -21.04
C LEU A 98 2.51 -6.14 -20.94
N VAL A 99 2.21 -7.19 -21.73
CA VAL A 99 3.08 -8.37 -21.80
C VAL A 99 4.49 -7.99 -22.28
N ALA A 100 4.61 -7.12 -23.28
CA ALA A 100 5.90 -6.66 -23.78
C ALA A 100 6.69 -5.89 -22.71
N ASP A 101 6.05 -4.98 -21.96
CA ASP A 101 6.68 -4.24 -20.85
C ASP A 101 7.15 -5.18 -19.72
N LEU A 102 6.32 -6.15 -19.33
CA LEU A 102 6.70 -7.12 -18.30
C LEU A 102 7.89 -7.97 -18.76
N LYS A 103 7.87 -8.44 -20.01
CA LYS A 103 8.97 -9.25 -20.58
C LYS A 103 10.32 -8.52 -20.56
N SER A 104 10.36 -7.19 -20.62
CA SER A 104 11.63 -6.46 -20.53
C SER A 104 12.22 -6.42 -19.11
N ARG A 105 11.47 -6.83 -18.08
CA ARG A 105 11.89 -6.86 -16.66
C ARG A 105 11.90 -8.26 -16.06
N LEU A 106 11.41 -9.25 -16.81
CA LEU A 106 11.37 -10.66 -16.45
C LEU A 106 12.64 -11.40 -16.88
N GLY A 107 12.86 -12.57 -16.29
CA GLY A 107 14.03 -13.40 -16.54
C GLY A 107 14.42 -14.25 -15.31
N PRO A 108 15.39 -15.16 -15.46
CA PRO A 108 15.79 -16.07 -14.38
C PRO A 108 16.33 -15.31 -13.14
N GLU A 109 16.96 -14.16 -13.34
CA GLU A 109 17.51 -13.34 -12.25
C GLU A 109 16.48 -12.41 -11.60
N ALA A 110 15.28 -12.27 -12.16
CA ALA A 110 14.27 -11.33 -11.68
C ALA A 110 13.85 -11.63 -10.23
N GLY A 111 13.68 -12.91 -9.89
CA GLY A 111 13.35 -13.34 -8.52
C GLY A 111 14.46 -13.03 -7.52
N ALA A 112 15.71 -13.30 -7.89
CA ALA A 112 16.88 -13.01 -7.05
C ALA A 112 17.05 -11.49 -6.82
N ALA A 113 16.90 -10.68 -7.87
CA ALA A 113 16.96 -9.22 -7.77
C ALA A 113 15.84 -8.66 -6.90
N HIS A 114 14.60 -9.15 -7.07
CA HIS A 114 13.45 -8.74 -6.26
C HIS A 114 13.63 -9.09 -4.78
N ALA A 115 14.08 -10.32 -4.49
CA ALA A 115 14.34 -10.77 -3.13
C ALA A 115 15.47 -9.97 -2.45
N ALA A 116 16.52 -9.60 -3.20
CA ALA A 116 17.58 -8.74 -2.69
C ALA A 116 17.05 -7.34 -2.35
N ALA A 117 16.20 -6.77 -3.21
CA ALA A 117 15.54 -5.49 -2.95
C ALA A 117 14.59 -5.57 -1.72
N ALA A 118 13.87 -6.68 -1.56
CA ALA A 118 12.99 -6.92 -0.42
C ALA A 118 13.77 -6.96 0.91
N ARG A 119 14.93 -7.62 0.93
CA ARG A 119 15.82 -7.64 2.11
C ARG A 119 16.31 -6.22 2.45
N LYS A 120 16.79 -5.47 1.45
CA LYS A 120 17.22 -4.07 1.64
C LYS A 120 16.11 -3.18 2.18
N ALA A 121 14.90 -3.28 1.63
CA ALA A 121 13.75 -2.50 2.09
C ALA A 121 13.39 -2.84 3.55
N ARG A 122 13.39 -4.14 3.90
CA ARG A 122 13.16 -4.61 5.28
C ARG A 122 14.23 -4.09 6.24
N GLU A 123 15.51 -4.21 5.88
CA GLU A 123 16.63 -3.71 6.70
C GLU A 123 16.53 -2.21 6.90
N ALA A 124 16.18 -1.45 5.86
CA ALA A 124 15.97 -0.01 5.96
C ALA A 124 14.83 0.33 6.92
N LEU A 125 13.67 -0.33 6.80
CA LEU A 125 12.56 -0.10 7.74
C LEU A 125 12.94 -0.45 9.17
N LEU A 126 13.63 -1.57 9.38
CA LEU A 126 14.11 -1.97 10.70
C LEU A 126 15.05 -0.92 11.29
N ALA A 127 15.99 -0.39 10.49
CA ALA A 127 16.90 0.66 10.93
C ALA A 127 16.17 1.95 11.30
N LEU A 128 15.12 2.35 10.56
CA LEU A 128 14.29 3.51 10.92
C LEU A 128 13.60 3.29 12.27
N VAL A 129 12.97 2.14 12.47
CA VAL A 129 12.26 1.83 13.71
C VAL A 129 13.22 1.73 14.90
N GLN A 130 14.39 1.11 14.72
CA GLN A 130 15.41 1.00 15.76
C GLN A 130 16.01 2.36 16.13
N ALA A 131 16.26 3.23 15.14
CA ALA A 131 16.74 4.58 15.37
C ALA A 131 15.71 5.42 16.16
N ASP A 132 14.44 5.31 15.78
CA ASP A 132 13.34 6.02 16.45
C ASP A 132 13.05 5.44 17.85
N GLN A 133 13.26 4.13 18.05
CA GLN A 133 13.16 3.48 19.35
C GLN A 133 14.24 3.99 20.31
N GLY A 134 15.49 4.08 19.85
CA GLY A 134 16.61 4.55 20.67
C GLY A 134 16.74 3.74 21.97
N ALA A 135 16.66 4.45 23.11
CA ALA A 135 16.72 3.84 24.44
C ALA A 135 15.34 3.40 25.00
N THR A 136 14.25 3.64 24.26
CA THR A 136 12.88 3.29 24.69
C THR A 136 12.71 1.78 24.74
N SER A 137 12.15 1.27 25.83
CA SER A 137 11.90 -0.16 25.98
C SER A 137 10.89 -0.65 24.93
N ASN A 138 10.91 -1.95 24.60
CA ASN A 138 9.92 -2.54 23.70
C ASN A 138 8.47 -2.39 24.22
N ALA A 139 8.28 -2.30 25.54
CA ALA A 139 6.96 -2.18 26.17
C ALA A 139 6.42 -0.74 26.09
N ASP A 140 7.32 0.26 26.08
CA ASP A 140 6.95 1.68 26.07
C ASP A 140 6.98 2.30 24.67
N PHE A 141 7.59 1.61 23.71
CA PHE A 141 7.66 2.08 22.33
C PHE A 141 6.28 2.06 21.67
N ARG A 142 5.85 3.24 21.19
CA ARG A 142 4.50 3.44 20.67
C ARG A 142 4.53 3.93 19.22
N PHE A 143 3.58 3.42 18.44
CA PHE A 143 3.31 3.92 17.09
C PHE A 143 2.12 4.87 17.10
N PHE A 144 2.25 5.97 16.36
CA PHE A 144 1.13 6.80 15.96
C PHE A 144 0.58 6.29 14.62
N LEU A 145 -0.72 6.03 14.56
CA LEU A 145 -1.42 5.54 13.37
C LEU A 145 -2.41 6.60 12.88
N ALA A 146 -2.24 7.06 11.64
CA ALA A 146 -3.19 7.94 10.97
C ALA A 146 -3.92 7.18 9.86
N PHE A 147 -5.24 7.07 10.00
CA PHE A 147 -6.13 6.40 9.04
C PHE A 147 -6.70 7.39 8.04
N ALA A 148 -6.91 6.93 6.80
CA ALA A 148 -7.63 7.66 5.78
C ALA A 148 -9.11 7.22 5.75
N SER A 149 -9.76 7.26 4.58
CA SER A 149 -11.19 6.98 4.46
C SER A 149 -11.56 5.54 4.80
N GLU A 150 -10.77 4.56 4.35
CA GLU A 150 -10.95 3.16 4.72
C GLU A 150 -9.91 2.76 5.78
N VAL A 151 -10.39 2.20 6.88
CA VAL A 151 -9.55 1.88 8.05
C VAL A 151 -8.95 0.48 7.98
N THR A 152 -9.64 -0.47 7.34
CA THR A 152 -9.20 -1.87 7.26
C THR A 152 -9.24 -2.39 5.83
N ASP A 153 -8.28 -3.24 5.46
CA ASP A 153 -8.37 -4.03 4.23
C ASP A 153 -9.12 -5.35 4.41
N ARG A 154 -9.40 -6.03 3.29
CA ARG A 154 -10.04 -7.35 3.26
C ARG A 154 -9.28 -8.46 4.01
N TYR A 155 -8.07 -8.21 4.49
CA TYR A 155 -7.28 -9.20 5.23
C TYR A 155 -7.30 -8.95 6.74
N GLY A 156 -8.14 -8.01 7.20
CA GLY A 156 -8.24 -7.61 8.61
C GLY A 156 -7.07 -6.75 9.07
N ARG A 157 -6.30 -6.15 8.16
CA ARG A 157 -5.18 -5.26 8.51
C ARG A 157 -5.67 -3.83 8.54
N LEU A 158 -5.21 -3.09 9.53
CA LEU A 158 -5.38 -1.64 9.57
C LEU A 158 -4.59 -0.97 8.43
N LEU A 159 -5.16 0.05 7.81
CA LEU A 159 -4.57 0.83 6.71
C LEU A 159 -4.14 2.19 7.24
N ALA A 160 -2.84 2.39 7.45
CA ALA A 160 -2.36 3.60 8.10
C ALA A 160 -1.09 4.20 7.49
N TYR A 161 -0.96 5.50 7.70
CA TYR A 161 0.35 6.15 7.78
C TYR A 161 0.87 5.95 9.20
N ILE A 162 2.05 5.34 9.33
CA ILE A 162 2.62 4.93 10.62
C ILE A 162 3.80 5.83 10.95
N ASN A 163 3.88 6.27 12.20
CA ASN A 163 4.99 7.06 12.69
C ASN A 163 5.35 6.66 14.14
N LEU A 164 6.49 7.16 14.64
CA LEU A 164 6.75 7.22 16.07
C LEU A 164 5.66 8.06 16.76
N ASP A 165 5.14 7.57 17.87
CA ASP A 165 4.23 8.36 18.69
C ASP A 165 5.01 9.40 19.51
N GLN A 166 4.81 10.66 19.16
CA GLN A 166 5.55 11.80 19.72
C GLN A 166 4.59 12.79 20.40
N PRO A 167 3.86 12.37 21.47
CA PRO A 167 2.94 13.25 22.17
C PRO A 167 3.73 14.45 22.75
N GLY A 168 3.24 15.66 22.52
CA GLY A 168 3.90 16.90 22.98
C GLY A 168 4.96 17.47 22.04
N VAL A 169 5.41 16.74 21.00
CA VAL A 169 6.33 17.32 20.00
C VAL A 169 5.55 18.23 19.04
N PRO A 170 5.98 19.50 18.83
CA PRO A 170 5.35 20.41 17.88
C PRO A 170 5.32 19.85 16.47
N LYS A 171 4.24 20.09 15.71
CA LYS A 171 4.05 19.53 14.35
C LYS A 171 5.25 19.74 13.42
N ALA A 172 5.88 20.91 13.47
CA ALA A 172 7.03 21.26 12.62
C ALA A 172 8.30 20.45 12.93
N GLN A 173 8.37 19.80 14.10
CA GLN A 173 9.51 19.00 14.56
C GLN A 173 9.22 17.49 14.53
N ARG A 174 7.98 17.10 14.23
CA ARG A 174 7.61 15.69 14.11
C ARG A 174 8.32 15.07 12.92
N LEU A 175 8.73 13.81 13.08
CA LEU A 175 9.33 13.05 12.00
C LEU A 175 8.32 12.82 10.88
N GLU A 176 8.81 12.70 9.65
CA GLU A 176 8.05 12.13 8.52
C GLU A 176 7.63 10.71 8.88
N THR A 177 6.47 10.26 8.38
CA THR A 177 6.00 8.89 8.61
C THR A 177 6.97 7.87 8.02
N TYR A 178 6.94 6.63 8.53
CA TYR A 178 7.75 5.55 7.96
C TYR A 178 7.40 5.28 6.48
N ASN A 179 6.15 5.54 6.09
CA ASN A 179 5.69 5.48 4.70
C ASN A 179 6.48 6.47 3.82
N GLU A 180 6.51 7.75 4.21
CA GLU A 180 7.21 8.82 3.49
C GLU A 180 8.73 8.61 3.50
N ARG A 181 9.29 8.20 4.65
CA ARG A 181 10.74 7.93 4.77
C ARG A 181 11.17 6.78 3.86
N GLN A 182 10.36 5.72 3.72
CA GLN A 182 10.64 4.64 2.77
C GLN A 182 10.58 5.10 1.30
N LEU A 183 9.57 5.90 0.93
CA LEU A 183 9.47 6.47 -0.43
C LEU A 183 10.68 7.38 -0.73
N LYS A 184 11.03 8.27 0.20
CA LYS A 184 12.14 9.21 0.07
C LYS A 184 13.50 8.52 0.00
N ALA A 185 13.67 7.37 0.66
CA ALA A 185 14.86 6.54 0.57
C ALA A 185 14.90 5.66 -0.71
N GLY A 186 13.81 5.60 -1.47
CA GLY A 186 13.67 4.69 -2.60
C GLY A 186 13.56 3.22 -2.19
N MET A 187 13.03 2.93 -1.00
CA MET A 187 12.90 1.55 -0.48
C MET A 187 11.51 0.94 -0.75
N ALA A 188 10.58 1.72 -1.29
CA ALA A 188 9.26 1.27 -1.69
C ALA A 188 8.85 1.87 -3.03
N PHE A 189 8.03 1.14 -3.79
CA PHE A 189 7.28 1.73 -4.89
C PHE A 189 6.12 2.58 -4.36
N PRO A 190 5.77 3.68 -5.02
CA PRO A 190 4.55 4.42 -4.72
C PRO A 190 3.33 3.56 -5.09
N TYR A 191 2.35 3.51 -4.19
CA TYR A 191 1.10 2.79 -4.43
C TYR A 191 -0.07 3.58 -3.87
N PHE A 192 -0.29 4.75 -4.46
CA PHE A 192 -1.34 5.68 -4.08
C PHE A 192 -2.69 5.17 -4.59
N ILE A 193 -3.58 4.78 -3.68
CA ILE A 193 -4.89 4.24 -4.01
C ILE A 193 -5.94 5.17 -3.39
N TRP A 194 -6.82 5.72 -4.22
CA TRP A 194 -7.98 6.45 -3.74
C TRP A 194 -8.97 5.47 -3.10
N PRO A 195 -9.64 5.81 -1.98
CA PRO A 195 -9.65 7.13 -1.31
C PRO A 195 -8.53 7.36 -0.28
N ASN A 196 -7.64 6.40 -0.06
CA ASN A 196 -6.67 6.41 1.04
C ASN A 196 -5.36 7.15 0.73
N VAL A 197 -5.45 8.34 0.14
CA VAL A 197 -4.27 9.13 -0.29
C VAL A 197 -3.87 10.26 0.68
N ASN A 198 -4.78 10.68 1.57
CA ASN A 198 -4.46 11.66 2.62
C ASN A 198 -5.31 11.44 3.88
N PRO A 199 -4.72 11.01 5.01
CA PRO A 199 -5.46 10.75 6.24
C PRO A 199 -5.84 12.04 7.00
N PHE A 200 -5.24 13.19 6.66
CA PHE A 200 -5.45 14.46 7.35
C PHE A 200 -6.49 15.34 6.67
N ARG A 201 -7.05 14.91 5.54
CA ARG A 201 -8.11 15.61 4.85
C ARG A 201 -9.46 15.10 5.35
N LYS A 202 -10.11 15.87 6.23
CA LYS A 202 -11.51 15.60 6.60
C LYS A 202 -12.38 15.82 5.36
N GLN A 203 -13.13 14.81 4.95
CA GLN A 203 -14.11 14.89 3.89
C GLN A 203 -15.49 14.59 4.45
N ALA A 204 -16.50 15.30 3.96
CA ALA A 204 -17.88 15.16 4.46
C ALA A 204 -18.49 13.78 4.12
N SER A 205 -18.07 13.18 3.01
CA SER A 205 -18.48 11.85 2.56
C SER A 205 -17.50 11.32 1.51
N LEU A 206 -17.57 10.02 1.23
CA LEU A 206 -16.79 9.38 0.15
C LEU A 206 -17.10 10.00 -1.23
N VAL A 207 -18.35 10.37 -1.49
CA VAL A 207 -18.75 11.02 -2.74
C VAL A 207 -18.15 12.43 -2.86
N ALA A 208 -18.07 13.15 -1.74
CA ALA A 208 -17.39 14.45 -1.67
C ALA A 208 -15.87 14.34 -1.78
N SER A 209 -15.29 13.15 -1.53
CA SER A 209 -13.87 12.86 -1.72
C SER A 209 -13.44 12.82 -3.18
N VAL A 210 -14.38 12.53 -4.08
CA VAL A 210 -14.07 12.29 -5.48
C VAL A 210 -13.69 13.62 -6.10
N PRO A 211 -12.48 13.75 -6.64
CA PRO A 211 -12.07 14.99 -7.27
C PRO A 211 -12.92 15.24 -8.51
N ALA A 212 -13.42 16.47 -8.68
CA ALA A 212 -14.04 16.84 -9.96
C ALA A 212 -12.97 16.86 -11.05
N SER A 213 -13.33 16.51 -12.29
CA SER A 213 -12.34 16.55 -13.38
C SER A 213 -11.87 17.96 -13.71
N ALA A 214 -12.67 18.99 -13.40
CA ALA A 214 -12.26 20.39 -13.44
C ALA A 214 -11.18 20.71 -12.38
N ASP A 215 -11.21 20.00 -11.25
CA ASP A 215 -10.28 20.13 -10.12
C ASP A 215 -9.13 19.12 -10.19
N ALA A 216 -8.97 18.37 -11.29
CA ALA A 216 -7.86 17.43 -11.45
C ALA A 216 -6.49 18.05 -11.12
N PRO A 217 -6.18 19.32 -11.49
CA PRO A 217 -4.97 19.99 -11.03
C PRO A 217 -4.87 20.09 -9.50
N ALA A 218 -5.98 20.29 -8.78
CA ALA A 218 -5.95 20.41 -7.31
C ALA A 218 -5.54 19.11 -6.60
N VAL A 219 -5.90 17.94 -7.13
CA VAL A 219 -5.39 16.64 -6.63
C VAL A 219 -3.90 16.51 -6.90
N GLN A 220 -3.45 16.93 -8.08
CA GLN A 220 -2.02 16.95 -8.43
C GLN A 220 -1.22 17.89 -7.52
N HIS A 221 -1.86 18.92 -6.98
CA HIS A 221 -1.27 19.93 -6.10
C HIS A 221 -1.54 19.70 -4.61
N GLU A 222 -2.15 18.58 -4.22
CA GLU A 222 -2.27 18.22 -2.81
C GLU A 222 -0.87 18.04 -2.23
N ALA A 223 -0.48 18.93 -1.30
CA ALA A 223 0.91 19.12 -0.93
C ALA A 223 1.61 17.84 -0.44
N ALA A 224 0.90 17.02 0.36
CA ALA A 224 1.44 15.74 0.86
C ALA A 224 1.67 14.73 -0.28
N LEU A 225 0.68 14.57 -1.16
CA LEU A 225 0.79 13.68 -2.32
C LEU A 225 1.89 14.17 -3.26
N LYS A 226 1.92 15.46 -3.61
CA LYS A 226 2.98 16.05 -4.44
C LYS A 226 4.37 15.82 -3.82
N SER A 227 4.54 16.05 -2.52
CA SER A 227 5.81 15.83 -1.82
C SER A 227 6.26 14.37 -1.93
N ALA A 228 5.36 13.41 -1.70
CA ALA A 228 5.65 11.99 -1.83
C ALA A 228 6.09 11.63 -3.27
N ARG A 229 5.39 12.16 -4.28
CA ARG A 229 5.72 11.95 -5.71
C ARG A 229 7.10 12.51 -6.05
N ASP A 230 7.39 13.74 -5.61
CA ASP A 230 8.69 14.38 -5.84
C ASP A 230 9.83 13.62 -5.15
N ALA A 231 9.58 13.08 -3.94
CA ALA A 231 10.55 12.27 -3.22
C ALA A 231 10.88 10.96 -3.96
N VAL A 232 9.86 10.27 -4.50
CA VAL A 232 10.06 9.07 -5.32
C VAL A 232 10.77 9.41 -6.62
N ARG A 233 10.37 10.49 -7.31
CA ARG A 233 11.04 10.95 -8.52
C ARG A 233 12.53 11.19 -8.26
N ALA A 234 12.86 11.89 -7.18
CA ALA A 234 14.25 12.13 -6.78
C ALA A 234 15.00 10.85 -6.41
N ALA A 235 14.34 9.86 -5.79
CA ALA A 235 14.95 8.55 -5.52
C ALA A 235 15.23 7.78 -6.82
N ARG A 236 14.28 7.79 -7.76
CA ARG A 236 14.40 7.14 -9.07
C ARG A 236 15.50 7.78 -9.93
N THR A 237 15.49 9.11 -10.09
CA THR A 237 16.52 9.82 -10.88
C THR A 237 17.90 9.77 -10.23
N GLY A 238 17.96 9.68 -8.90
CA GLY A 238 19.20 9.51 -8.15
C GLY A 238 19.66 8.06 -8.00
N HIS A 239 18.99 7.09 -8.63
CA HIS A 239 19.31 5.66 -8.54
C HIS A 239 19.48 5.16 -7.10
N ARG A 240 18.54 5.50 -6.21
CA ARG A 240 18.58 5.15 -4.77
C ARG A 240 17.72 3.94 -4.45
N GLY A 241 18.13 3.18 -3.43
CA GLY A 241 17.37 2.03 -2.91
C GLY A 241 17.07 0.99 -3.99
N ILE A 242 15.80 0.64 -4.17
CA ILE A 242 15.32 -0.33 -5.16
C ILE A 242 15.52 0.15 -6.61
N PHE A 243 15.74 1.46 -6.83
CA PHE A 243 16.00 2.04 -8.15
C PHE A 243 17.49 2.04 -8.55
N SER A 244 18.37 1.51 -7.70
CA SER A 244 19.83 1.44 -7.95
C SER A 244 20.25 0.25 -8.81
N GLY A 245 19.40 -0.78 -8.91
CA GLY A 245 19.69 -2.03 -9.59
C GLY A 245 18.94 -2.17 -10.92
N PRO A 246 18.84 -3.40 -11.46
CA PRO A 246 18.01 -3.66 -12.63
C PRO A 246 16.54 -3.31 -12.34
N ALA A 247 15.81 -2.91 -13.39
CA ALA A 247 14.38 -2.64 -13.27
C ALA A 247 13.65 -3.88 -12.77
N LEU A 248 12.95 -3.73 -11.64
CA LEU A 248 12.20 -4.81 -11.01
C LEU A 248 10.79 -4.91 -11.60
N VAL A 249 10.22 -6.11 -11.53
CA VAL A 249 8.77 -6.29 -11.52
C VAL A 249 8.23 -5.66 -10.23
N GLU A 250 7.22 -4.80 -10.31
CA GLU A 250 6.63 -4.15 -9.14
C GLU A 250 5.89 -5.19 -8.28
N PRO A 251 5.75 -4.98 -6.95
CA PRO A 251 5.26 -6.04 -6.07
C PRO A 251 3.80 -6.41 -6.35
N PHE A 252 2.96 -5.46 -6.76
CA PHE A 252 1.61 -5.76 -7.23
C PHE A 252 1.59 -6.58 -8.53
N GLU A 253 2.59 -6.39 -9.41
CA GLU A 253 2.71 -7.15 -10.66
C GLU A 253 3.07 -8.60 -10.39
N LEU A 254 4.05 -8.83 -9.51
CA LEU A 254 4.41 -10.16 -9.06
C LEU A 254 3.19 -10.90 -8.49
N ARG A 255 2.38 -10.20 -7.68
CA ARG A 255 1.16 -10.75 -7.07
C ARG A 255 0.10 -11.13 -8.11
N TYR A 256 -0.14 -10.30 -9.13
CA TYR A 256 -1.15 -10.60 -10.13
C TYR A 256 -0.68 -11.68 -11.13
N LEU A 257 0.62 -11.70 -11.46
CA LEU A 257 1.24 -12.73 -12.30
C LEU A 257 1.10 -14.12 -11.66
N ALA A 258 1.42 -14.22 -10.36
CA ALA A 258 1.33 -15.46 -9.62
C ALA A 258 -0.12 -15.83 -9.26
N GLY A 259 -0.97 -14.83 -8.98
CA GLY A 259 -2.39 -15.00 -8.72
C GLY A 259 -3.25 -15.27 -9.96
N ARG A 260 -2.64 -15.30 -11.16
CA ARG A 260 -3.30 -15.48 -12.46
C ARG A 260 -4.49 -14.53 -12.66
N ARG A 261 -4.31 -13.26 -12.30
CA ARG A 261 -5.34 -12.22 -12.38
C ARG A 261 -4.78 -11.01 -13.10
N ALA A 262 -5.54 -10.44 -14.03
CA ALA A 262 -5.17 -9.14 -14.59
C ALA A 262 -5.30 -8.04 -13.52
N PRO A 263 -4.53 -6.94 -13.61
CA PRO A 263 -4.81 -5.76 -12.80
C PRO A 263 -6.22 -5.24 -13.09
N ASP A 264 -6.93 -4.79 -12.06
CA ASP A 264 -8.35 -4.39 -12.10
C ASP A 264 -8.57 -2.91 -11.74
N ARG A 265 -7.53 -2.22 -11.26
CA ARG A 265 -7.62 -0.81 -10.86
C ARG A 265 -7.35 0.11 -12.02
N TRP A 266 -8.28 1.03 -12.26
CA TRP A 266 -8.09 2.13 -13.18
C TRP A 266 -7.00 3.07 -12.65
N VAL A 267 -6.39 3.85 -13.53
CA VAL A 267 -5.31 4.75 -13.12
C VAL A 267 -5.50 6.15 -13.66
N ILE A 268 -5.17 7.14 -12.85
CA ILE A 268 -5.08 8.55 -13.23
C ILE A 268 -3.60 8.90 -13.34
N ASP A 269 -3.22 9.54 -14.45
CA ASP A 269 -1.90 10.14 -14.61
C ASP A 269 -1.87 11.53 -13.95
N LEU A 270 -1.27 11.60 -12.76
CA LEU A 270 -1.11 12.83 -12.00
C LEU A 270 -0.05 13.79 -12.59
N GLY A 271 0.74 13.35 -13.57
CA GLY A 271 1.66 14.19 -14.33
C GLY A 271 1.03 14.77 -15.60
N SER A 272 -0.14 14.27 -16.01
CA SER A 272 -0.80 14.69 -17.24
C SER A 272 -1.45 16.07 -17.13
N THR A 273 -1.50 16.78 -18.27
CA THR A 273 -2.14 18.09 -18.42
C THR A 273 -3.21 18.04 -19.52
N GLY A 274 -4.04 19.09 -19.60
CA GLY A 274 -5.05 19.23 -20.65
C GLY A 274 -6.14 18.14 -20.61
N ALA A 275 -6.52 17.59 -21.77
CA ALA A 275 -7.58 16.59 -21.88
C ALA A 275 -7.24 15.27 -21.15
N LYS A 276 -5.95 14.87 -21.14
CA LYS A 276 -5.48 13.65 -20.47
C LYS A 276 -5.61 13.73 -18.94
N ALA A 277 -5.53 14.93 -18.37
CA ALA A 277 -5.71 15.16 -16.93
C ALA A 277 -7.11 14.78 -16.41
N LYS A 278 -8.07 14.54 -17.31
CA LYS A 278 -9.45 14.17 -16.99
C LYS A 278 -9.78 12.73 -17.39
N THR A 279 -8.75 11.92 -17.63
CA THR A 279 -8.89 10.56 -18.15
C THR A 279 -8.60 9.53 -17.06
N LEU A 280 -9.46 8.52 -17.00
CA LEU A 280 -9.25 7.27 -16.28
C LEU A 280 -8.71 6.27 -17.30
N PHE A 281 -7.45 5.90 -17.14
CA PHE A 281 -6.79 4.92 -17.99
C PHE A 281 -7.16 3.50 -17.53
N PRO A 282 -7.38 2.57 -18.48
CA PRO A 282 -7.76 1.21 -18.14
C PRO A 282 -6.66 0.47 -17.39
N PRO A 283 -7.01 -0.53 -16.56
CA PRO A 283 -6.09 -1.14 -15.61
C PRO A 283 -4.80 -1.72 -16.18
N GLN A 284 -4.75 -2.08 -17.46
CA GLN A 284 -3.57 -2.69 -18.09
C GLN A 284 -2.63 -1.68 -18.75
N THR A 285 -2.91 -0.38 -18.65
CA THR A 285 -2.11 0.67 -19.30
C THR A 285 -1.22 1.47 -18.35
N TYR A 286 -1.21 1.13 -17.06
CA TYR A 286 -0.45 1.85 -16.02
C TYR A 286 1.05 1.98 -16.33
N PHE A 287 1.63 1.03 -17.06
CA PHE A 287 3.05 1.02 -17.41
C PHE A 287 3.45 2.23 -18.28
N ARG A 288 2.48 2.86 -18.96
CA ARG A 288 2.66 4.09 -19.75
C ARG A 288 2.89 5.33 -18.88
N ILE A 289 2.59 5.26 -17.59
CA ILE A 289 2.64 6.37 -16.64
C ILE A 289 3.82 6.12 -15.68
N PRO A 290 4.67 7.13 -15.40
CA PRO A 290 5.72 7.00 -14.38
C PRO A 290 5.16 6.50 -13.05
N THR A 291 5.89 5.64 -12.34
CA THR A 291 5.38 5.01 -11.11
C THR A 291 4.93 6.04 -10.07
N GLU A 292 5.68 7.14 -9.90
CA GLU A 292 5.34 8.23 -9.00
C GLU A 292 4.07 9.02 -9.41
N ASP A 293 3.59 8.89 -10.63
CA ASP A 293 2.46 9.68 -11.14
C ASP A 293 1.17 8.87 -11.24
N ARG A 294 1.17 7.61 -10.78
CA ARG A 294 0.00 6.74 -10.78
C ARG A 294 -0.87 6.97 -9.55
N LEU A 295 -2.11 7.39 -9.76
CA LEU A 295 -3.17 7.30 -8.75
C LEU A 295 -4.15 6.20 -9.15
N TRP A 296 -4.20 5.15 -8.34
CA TRP A 296 -5.07 4.00 -8.56
C TRP A 296 -6.49 4.27 -8.06
N VAL A 297 -7.47 3.91 -8.88
CA VAL A 297 -8.90 3.99 -8.58
C VAL A 297 -9.47 2.57 -8.67
N PRO A 298 -9.91 1.98 -7.54
CA PRO A 298 -10.65 0.72 -7.55
C PRO A 298 -11.87 0.78 -8.47
N GLU A 299 -12.16 -0.33 -9.16
CA GLU A 299 -13.20 -0.40 -10.20
C GLU A 299 -14.58 0.01 -9.67
N GLU A 300 -14.90 -0.38 -8.44
CA GLU A 300 -16.14 -0.06 -7.73
C GLU A 300 -16.37 1.45 -7.57
N TYR A 301 -15.32 2.26 -7.62
CA TYR A 301 -15.39 3.71 -7.46
C TYR A 301 -15.40 4.47 -8.78
N VAL A 302 -15.08 3.82 -9.90
CA VAL A 302 -15.04 4.44 -11.22
C VAL A 302 -16.35 5.15 -11.60
N PRO A 303 -17.56 4.61 -11.32
CA PRO A 303 -18.81 5.32 -11.61
C PRO A 303 -18.87 6.72 -10.98
N LEU A 304 -18.37 6.87 -9.74
CA LEU A 304 -18.36 8.16 -9.04
C LEU A 304 -17.45 9.18 -9.74
N PHE A 305 -16.31 8.74 -10.27
CA PHE A 305 -15.42 9.61 -11.04
C PHE A 305 -16.08 10.03 -12.37
N VAL A 306 -16.78 9.12 -13.05
CA VAL A 306 -17.51 9.44 -14.29
C VAL A 306 -18.60 10.49 -14.03
N GLU A 307 -19.38 10.34 -12.94
CA GLU A 307 -20.37 11.36 -12.52
C GLU A 307 -19.72 12.73 -12.23
N LYS A 308 -18.48 12.74 -11.76
CA LYS A 308 -17.65 13.94 -11.54
C LYS A 308 -16.94 14.45 -12.79
N GLY A 309 -17.30 13.93 -13.97
CA GLY A 309 -16.88 14.40 -15.28
C GLY A 309 -15.53 13.84 -15.75
N TRP A 310 -15.03 12.76 -15.14
CA TRP A 310 -13.89 12.01 -15.67
C TRP A 310 -14.33 11.14 -16.85
N LYS A 311 -13.43 10.95 -17.81
CA LYS A 311 -13.67 10.12 -19.01
C LYS A 311 -12.87 8.83 -18.90
N ARG A 312 -13.48 7.69 -19.22
CA ARG A 312 -12.72 6.46 -19.47
C ARG A 312 -12.03 6.59 -20.84
N GLU A 313 -10.78 6.13 -20.95
CA GLU A 313 -10.11 5.95 -22.26
C GLU A 313 -10.80 4.87 -23.10
#